data_AF-A0A7X5J854-F1
#
_entry.id   AF-A0A7X5J854-F1
#
_cell.length_a   1.000
_cell.length_b   1.000
_cell.length_c   1.000
_cell.angle_alpha   90.00
_cell.angle_beta   90.00
_cell.angle_gamma   90.00
#
_symmetry.space_group_name_H-M   'P 1'
#
loop_
_entity.id
_entity.type
_entity.pdbx_description
1 polymer ?
#
loop_
_entity_poly.entity_id
_entity_poly.type
_entity_poly.pdbx_seq_one_letter_code
_entity_poly.pdbx_strand_id
1 'polypeptide(L)'
;MTARKEARHYRALFISDVHLGTRGCQADLLLDFLKYNDAETVYLVGDIVDGWRLKRAWHWPQAHNDVIQKILRKARKGARIVYIPGNHDEFLRDFLGTHFGGVEVVDSVIHTSADGRQYLVIHGDQFDVVIRHAKWLAFFGDKAYVTALALNTTVNMVRRRIGLTYWSLSAWAKLKVKNAVSFIGRFEEALSDEARRQGTHGVICGHIHHAASHMTHGIHYINTGDWVESCTAVAEHHDGTFEVIRWVERAVSETSAGPAQEQPVAA
;
A
#
# COMPACT_ATOMS: atom_id res chain seq x y z
N MET A 1 -6.04 31.65 -11.50
CA MET A 1 -5.21 30.76 -12.33
C MET A 1 -5.26 29.37 -11.71
N THR A 2 -5.96 28.44 -12.35
CA THR A 2 -6.00 27.03 -11.97
C THR A 2 -4.62 26.41 -12.15
N ALA A 3 -4.04 25.81 -11.10
CA ALA A 3 -2.81 25.05 -11.24
C ALA A 3 -3.10 23.83 -12.13
N ARG A 4 -2.58 23.81 -13.35
CA ARG A 4 -2.64 22.62 -14.20
C ARG A 4 -1.83 21.52 -13.51
N LYS A 5 -2.38 20.31 -13.39
CA LYS A 5 -1.58 19.10 -13.14
C LYS A 5 -0.55 18.98 -14.27
N GLU A 6 0.70 19.34 -13.97
CA GLU A 6 1.81 19.16 -14.88
C GLU A 6 2.17 17.68 -14.98
N ALA A 7 2.45 17.22 -16.21
CA ALA A 7 2.92 15.86 -16.42
C ALA A 7 4.32 15.73 -15.81
N ARG A 8 4.49 14.71 -14.96
CA ARG A 8 5.75 14.41 -14.27
C ARG A 8 6.36 13.14 -14.84
N HIS A 9 7.68 13.14 -14.92
CA HIS A 9 8.45 11.97 -15.36
C HIS A 9 9.47 11.59 -14.29
N TYR A 10 9.30 10.41 -13.71
CA TYR A 10 10.15 9.87 -12.67
C TYR A 10 11.13 8.84 -13.21
N ARG A 11 12.11 8.46 -12.40
CA ARG A 11 13.01 7.35 -12.74
C ARG A 11 12.29 6.02 -12.53
N ALA A 12 11.67 5.86 -11.35
CA ALA A 12 10.84 4.70 -11.05
C ALA A 12 9.52 5.09 -10.38
N LEU A 13 8.48 4.30 -10.65
CA LEU A 13 7.20 4.34 -9.94
C LEU A 13 6.90 2.97 -9.34
N PHE A 14 6.37 2.95 -8.13
CA PHE A 14 5.97 1.74 -7.41
C PHE A 14 4.50 1.86 -7.01
N ILE A 15 3.70 0.88 -7.42
CA ILE A 15 2.25 0.84 -7.24
C ILE A 15 1.88 -0.56 -6.76
N SER A 16 1.07 -0.69 -5.71
CA SER A 16 0.60 -1.97 -5.17
C SER A 16 -0.88 -1.92 -4.82
N ASP A 17 -1.44 -3.07 -4.43
CA ASP A 17 -2.70 -3.17 -3.69
C ASP A 17 -3.84 -2.39 -4.38
N VAL A 18 -3.93 -2.58 -5.71
CA VAL A 18 -4.95 -1.93 -6.54
C VAL A 18 -6.28 -2.66 -6.44
N HIS A 19 -6.22 -3.99 -6.38
CA HIS A 19 -7.38 -4.88 -6.29
C HIS A 19 -8.44 -4.66 -7.39
N LEU A 20 -8.00 -4.58 -8.65
CA LEU A 20 -8.89 -4.63 -9.81
C LEU A 20 -9.72 -5.91 -9.74
N GLY A 21 -11.03 -5.77 -9.77
CA GLY A 21 -11.96 -6.89 -9.52
C GLY A 21 -12.82 -6.69 -8.27
N THR A 22 -12.48 -5.69 -7.45
CA THR A 22 -13.27 -5.30 -6.27
C THR A 22 -14.05 -4.02 -6.52
N ARG A 23 -15.13 -3.81 -5.75
CA ARG A 23 -15.91 -2.56 -5.79
C ARG A 23 -15.24 -1.40 -5.05
N GLY A 24 -14.26 -1.70 -4.20
CA GLY A 24 -13.54 -0.69 -3.41
C GLY A 24 -12.36 -0.06 -4.17
N CYS A 25 -11.93 -0.66 -5.28
CA CYS A 25 -10.86 -0.15 -6.12
C CYS A 25 -11.18 1.26 -6.64
N GLN A 26 -10.29 2.20 -6.38
CA GLN A 26 -10.36 3.58 -6.85
C GLN A 26 -9.74 3.71 -8.26
N ALA A 27 -10.25 2.92 -9.21
CA ALA A 27 -9.68 2.81 -10.55
C ALA A 27 -9.64 4.16 -11.31
N ASP A 28 -10.65 5.01 -11.15
CA ASP A 28 -10.69 6.33 -11.81
C ASP A 28 -9.59 7.27 -11.28
N LEU A 29 -9.32 7.24 -9.97
CA LEU A 29 -8.21 7.99 -9.38
C LEU A 29 -6.86 7.47 -9.86
N LEU A 30 -6.71 6.15 -9.98
CA LEU A 30 -5.50 5.53 -10.54
C LEU A 30 -5.29 5.90 -12.01
N LEU A 31 -6.35 5.93 -12.81
CA LEU A 31 -6.30 6.36 -14.21
C LEU A 31 -5.85 7.81 -14.34
N ASP A 32 -6.37 8.70 -13.49
CA ASP A 32 -5.95 10.10 -13.43
C ASP A 32 -4.48 10.21 -13.02
N PHE A 33 -4.06 9.49 -11.99
CA PHE A 33 -2.65 9.44 -11.58
C PHE A 33 -1.73 8.99 -12.72
N LEU A 34 -2.04 7.86 -13.37
CA LEU A 34 -1.25 7.30 -14.47
C LEU A 34 -1.27 8.20 -15.72
N LYS A 35 -2.20 9.15 -15.82
CA LYS A 35 -2.23 10.14 -16.90
C LYS A 35 -1.20 11.25 -16.70
N TYR A 36 -0.93 11.64 -15.45
CA TYR A 36 -0.03 12.74 -15.13
C TYR A 36 1.34 12.30 -14.63
N ASN A 37 1.56 11.01 -14.40
CA ASN A 37 2.83 10.49 -13.89
C ASN A 37 3.34 9.36 -14.82
N ASP A 38 4.47 9.60 -15.49
CA ASP A 38 5.22 8.62 -16.28
C ASP A 38 6.54 8.27 -15.57
N ALA A 39 7.15 7.14 -15.92
CA ALA A 39 8.47 6.75 -15.41
C ALA A 39 9.20 5.82 -16.38
N GLU A 40 10.52 5.75 -16.23
CA GLU A 40 11.36 4.81 -16.99
C GLU A 40 11.08 3.36 -16.59
N THR A 41 10.88 3.11 -15.29
CA THR A 41 10.46 1.81 -14.76
C THR A 41 9.19 1.95 -13.91
N VAL A 42 8.23 1.06 -14.09
CA VAL A 42 7.05 0.93 -13.24
C VAL A 42 7.04 -0.45 -12.60
N TYR A 43 7.12 -0.49 -11.29
CA TYR A 43 6.98 -1.68 -10.47
C TYR A 43 5.52 -1.80 -9.99
N LEU A 44 4.92 -2.95 -10.28
CA LEU A 44 3.61 -3.36 -9.80
C LEU A 44 3.85 -4.33 -8.64
N VAL A 45 3.82 -3.84 -7.41
CA VAL A 45 4.30 -4.51 -6.19
C VAL A 45 3.18 -5.31 -5.51
N GLY A 46 2.53 -6.17 -6.29
CA GLY A 46 1.52 -7.13 -5.86
C GLY A 46 0.11 -6.58 -5.74
N ASP A 47 -0.83 -7.51 -5.73
CA ASP A 47 -2.26 -7.28 -5.53
C ASP A 47 -2.87 -6.27 -6.52
N ILE A 48 -2.42 -6.28 -7.78
CA ILE A 48 -3.00 -5.40 -8.81
C ILE A 48 -4.38 -5.90 -9.23
N VAL A 49 -4.54 -7.23 -9.34
CA VAL A 49 -5.79 -7.90 -9.69
C VAL A 49 -6.25 -8.77 -8.53
N ASP A 50 -7.51 -8.63 -8.11
CA ASP A 50 -8.09 -9.47 -7.06
C ASP A 50 -8.71 -10.74 -7.65
N GLY A 51 -7.87 -11.74 -7.88
CA GLY A 51 -8.28 -13.04 -8.41
C GLY A 51 -9.23 -13.78 -7.47
N TRP A 52 -9.08 -13.62 -6.15
CA TRP A 52 -9.96 -14.24 -5.16
C TRP A 52 -11.39 -13.70 -5.26
N ARG A 53 -11.55 -12.38 -5.39
CA ARG A 53 -12.88 -11.75 -5.54
C ARG A 53 -13.50 -12.10 -6.88
N LEU A 54 -12.74 -12.07 -7.97
CA LEU A 54 -13.23 -12.44 -9.30
C LEU A 54 -13.73 -13.89 -9.37
N LYS A 55 -13.05 -14.83 -8.71
CA LYS A 55 -13.51 -16.24 -8.58
C LYS A 55 -14.84 -16.36 -7.85
N ARG A 56 -15.12 -15.49 -6.88
CA ARG A 56 -16.36 -15.53 -6.06
C ARG A 56 -17.53 -14.83 -6.73
N ALA A 57 -17.30 -13.65 -7.29
CA ALA A 57 -18.30 -12.86 -7.99
C ALA A 57 -17.61 -11.95 -9.01
N TRP A 58 -17.92 -12.16 -10.29
CA TRP A 58 -17.31 -11.38 -11.35
C TRP A 58 -17.73 -9.91 -11.26
N HIS A 59 -16.75 -9.01 -11.12
CA HIS A 59 -16.94 -7.57 -11.14
C HIS A 59 -15.79 -6.91 -11.90
N TRP A 60 -16.00 -6.59 -13.17
CA TRP A 60 -14.99 -6.01 -14.03
C TRP A 60 -15.56 -4.86 -14.86
N PRO A 61 -15.77 -3.67 -14.26
CA PRO A 61 -16.19 -2.49 -14.98
C PRO A 61 -15.11 -2.02 -15.97
N GLN A 62 -15.51 -1.19 -16.95
CA GLN A 62 -14.63 -0.69 -17.99
C GLN A 62 -13.36 0.01 -17.45
N ALA A 63 -13.49 0.77 -16.36
CA ALA A 63 -12.36 1.45 -15.72
C ALA A 63 -11.21 0.50 -15.34
N HIS A 64 -11.52 -0.75 -14.95
CA HIS A 64 -10.49 -1.75 -14.63
C HIS A 64 -9.70 -2.16 -15.88
N ASN A 65 -10.40 -2.39 -17.00
CA ASN A 65 -9.76 -2.64 -18.28
C ASN A 65 -8.91 -1.43 -18.71
N ASP A 66 -9.41 -0.21 -18.50
CA ASP A 66 -8.70 1.01 -18.88
C ASP A 66 -7.39 1.16 -18.08
N VAL A 67 -7.36 0.77 -16.80
CA VAL A 67 -6.11 0.74 -15.99
C VAL A 67 -5.09 -0.19 -16.62
N ILE A 68 -5.46 -1.43 -16.93
CA ILE A 68 -4.58 -2.41 -17.57
C ILE A 68 -4.08 -1.87 -18.91
N GLN A 69 -4.97 -1.33 -19.74
CA GLN A 69 -4.59 -0.76 -21.05
C GLN A 69 -3.66 0.46 -20.91
N LYS A 70 -3.85 1.29 -19.88
CA LYS A 70 -2.99 2.45 -19.59
C LYS A 70 -1.58 1.99 -19.22
N ILE A 71 -1.44 0.95 -18.39
CA ILE A 71 -0.14 0.35 -18.03
C ILE A 71 0.53 -0.24 -19.26
N LEU A 72 -0.17 -1.08 -20.03
CA LEU A 72 0.36 -1.68 -21.27
C LEU A 72 0.73 -0.63 -22.32
N ARG A 73 0.05 0.53 -22.33
CA ARG A 73 0.43 1.66 -23.18
C ARG A 73 1.75 2.28 -22.74
N LYS A 74 2.06 2.36 -21.44
CA LYS A 74 3.36 2.83 -20.94
C LYS A 74 4.48 1.87 -21.38
N ALA A 75 4.24 0.55 -21.28
CA ALA A 75 5.15 -0.47 -21.80
C ALA A 75 5.48 -0.26 -23.29
N ARG A 76 4.45 -0.09 -24.12
CA ARG A 76 4.59 0.19 -25.56
C ARG A 76 5.29 1.50 -25.89
N LYS A 77 5.34 2.45 -24.95
CA LYS A 77 6.08 3.72 -25.08
C LYS A 77 7.53 3.61 -24.60
N GLY A 78 7.96 2.46 -24.10
CA GLY A 78 9.33 2.18 -23.69
C GLY A 78 9.56 2.11 -22.18
N ALA A 79 8.53 2.29 -21.34
CA ALA A 79 8.67 2.08 -19.91
C ALA A 79 8.85 0.58 -19.61
N ARG A 80 9.84 0.23 -18.78
CA ARG A 80 9.99 -1.13 -18.28
C ARG A 80 8.92 -1.41 -17.22
N ILE A 81 8.12 -2.45 -17.39
CA ILE A 81 7.08 -2.81 -16.42
C ILE A 81 7.48 -4.10 -15.72
N VAL A 82 7.65 -4.05 -14.40
CA VAL A 82 8.00 -5.22 -13.58
C VAL A 82 6.84 -5.53 -12.64
N TYR A 83 6.28 -6.73 -12.74
CA TYR A 83 5.19 -7.21 -11.93
C TYR A 83 5.72 -8.17 -10.87
N ILE A 84 5.49 -7.84 -9.61
CA ILE A 84 5.72 -8.71 -8.47
C ILE A 84 4.36 -9.22 -7.99
N PRO A 85 4.02 -10.51 -8.12
CA PRO A 85 2.76 -11.04 -7.61
C PRO A 85 2.66 -10.93 -6.09
N GLY A 86 1.47 -10.60 -5.59
CA GLY A 86 1.07 -10.72 -4.21
C GLY A 86 0.20 -11.95 -3.95
N ASN A 87 -0.60 -11.92 -2.88
CA ASN A 87 -1.45 -13.05 -2.52
C ASN A 87 -2.79 -13.06 -3.27
N HIS A 88 -3.34 -11.91 -3.66
CA HIS A 88 -4.62 -11.87 -4.38
C HIS A 88 -4.49 -12.22 -5.87
N ASP A 89 -3.29 -12.02 -6.44
CA ASP A 89 -2.91 -12.37 -7.81
C ASP A 89 -1.89 -13.52 -7.84
N GLU A 90 -1.94 -14.43 -6.84
CA GLU A 90 -1.06 -15.60 -6.71
C GLU A 90 -0.99 -16.47 -7.97
N PHE A 91 -2.03 -16.46 -8.80
CA PHE A 91 -2.07 -17.20 -10.07
C PHE A 91 -1.01 -16.72 -11.08
N LEU A 92 -0.46 -15.51 -10.90
CA LEU A 92 0.65 -15.00 -11.70
C LEU A 92 2.00 -15.62 -11.29
N ARG A 93 2.08 -16.24 -10.11
CA ARG A 93 3.30 -16.93 -9.66
C ARG A 93 3.63 -18.16 -10.51
N ASP A 94 2.64 -18.74 -11.20
CA ASP A 94 2.87 -19.81 -12.19
C ASP A 94 3.60 -19.32 -13.45
N PHE A 95 3.75 -17.99 -13.61
CA PHE A 95 4.37 -17.34 -14.75
C PHE A 95 5.66 -16.58 -14.39
N LEU A 96 6.28 -16.89 -13.24
CA LEU A 96 7.56 -16.27 -12.88
C LEU A 96 8.64 -16.50 -13.96
N GLY A 97 9.42 -15.46 -14.27
CA GLY A 97 10.46 -15.48 -15.29
C GLY A 97 9.94 -15.33 -16.72
N THR A 98 8.63 -15.15 -16.90
CA THR A 98 8.05 -14.88 -18.22
C THR A 98 7.94 -13.39 -18.50
N HIS A 99 7.88 -13.06 -19.80
CA HIS A 99 7.67 -11.72 -20.29
C HIS A 99 6.46 -11.72 -21.23
N PHE A 100 5.42 -10.95 -20.93
CA PHE A 100 4.26 -10.82 -21.81
C PHE A 100 3.82 -9.38 -21.96
N GLY A 101 3.62 -8.95 -23.22
CA GLY A 101 3.15 -7.60 -23.53
C GLY A 101 4.08 -6.48 -23.03
N GLY A 102 5.37 -6.76 -22.79
CA GLY A 102 6.33 -5.83 -22.20
C GLY A 102 6.29 -5.78 -20.66
N VAL A 103 5.64 -6.75 -20.01
CA VAL A 103 5.60 -6.90 -18.55
C VAL A 103 6.44 -8.10 -18.15
N GLU A 104 7.41 -7.88 -17.26
CA GLU A 104 8.26 -8.91 -16.65
C GLU A 104 7.59 -9.38 -15.36
N VAL A 105 7.48 -10.69 -15.12
CA VAL A 105 6.91 -11.21 -13.86
C VAL A 105 8.00 -11.88 -13.02
N VAL A 106 8.23 -11.35 -11.82
CA VAL A 106 9.30 -11.79 -10.91
C VAL A 106 8.78 -11.88 -9.48
N ASP A 107 9.37 -12.71 -8.63
CA ASP A 107 8.91 -12.86 -7.23
C ASP A 107 9.42 -11.74 -6.32
N SER A 108 10.59 -11.20 -6.65
CA SER A 108 11.17 -9.99 -6.08
C SER A 108 12.25 -9.47 -7.03
N VAL A 109 12.70 -8.23 -6.82
CA VAL A 109 13.78 -7.64 -7.63
C VAL A 109 14.58 -6.64 -6.81
N ILE A 110 15.89 -6.57 -7.08
CA ILE A 110 16.73 -5.50 -6.54
C ILE A 110 16.67 -4.29 -7.47
N HIS A 111 16.07 -3.22 -6.97
CA HIS A 111 16.10 -1.91 -7.61
C HIS A 111 17.36 -1.15 -7.17
N THR A 112 18.16 -0.67 -8.13
CA THR A 112 19.27 0.25 -7.84
C THR A 112 18.80 1.68 -8.10
N SER A 113 18.79 2.51 -7.06
CA SER A 113 18.39 3.92 -7.16
C SER A 113 19.44 4.76 -7.88
N ALA A 114 19.09 6.00 -8.23
CA ALA A 114 19.99 6.92 -8.93
C ALA A 114 21.25 7.24 -8.11
N ASP A 115 21.18 7.22 -6.78
CA ASP A 115 22.31 7.41 -5.88
C ASP A 115 23.13 6.13 -5.62
N GLY A 116 22.81 5.03 -6.31
CA GLY A 116 23.52 3.76 -6.24
C GLY A 116 23.12 2.87 -5.07
N ARG A 117 22.19 3.29 -4.21
CA ARG A 117 21.65 2.42 -3.17
C ARG A 117 20.81 1.31 -3.80
N GLN A 118 20.75 0.18 -3.09
CA GLN A 118 19.98 -0.99 -3.52
C GLN A 118 18.77 -1.18 -2.64
N TYR A 119 17.62 -1.46 -3.25
CA TYR A 119 16.33 -1.66 -2.60
C TYR A 119 15.76 -3.01 -3.00
N LEU A 120 15.37 -3.82 -2.02
CA LEU A 120 14.58 -5.01 -2.28
C LEU A 120 13.14 -4.59 -2.60
N VAL A 121 12.64 -4.94 -3.77
CA VAL A 121 11.23 -4.74 -4.13
C VAL A 121 10.51 -6.07 -4.04
N ILE A 122 9.53 -6.16 -3.14
CA ILE A 122 8.79 -7.38 -2.81
C ILE A 122 7.40 -7.01 -2.29
N HIS A 123 6.37 -7.82 -2.56
CA HIS A 123 5.02 -7.52 -2.07
C HIS A 123 4.92 -7.58 -0.53
N GLY A 124 5.33 -8.72 0.06
CA GLY A 124 5.44 -8.89 1.52
C GLY A 124 4.48 -9.93 2.12
N ASP A 125 3.55 -10.49 1.35
CA ASP A 125 2.65 -11.57 1.76
C ASP A 125 3.38 -12.83 2.25
N GLN A 126 4.62 -13.05 1.80
CA GLN A 126 5.44 -14.18 2.26
C GLN A 126 5.71 -14.12 3.78
N PHE A 127 5.70 -12.93 4.38
CA PHE A 127 5.98 -12.72 5.80
C PHE A 127 4.74 -12.87 6.70
N ASP A 128 3.55 -13.01 6.12
CA ASP A 128 2.30 -13.16 6.84
C ASP A 128 2.31 -14.42 7.73
N VAL A 129 2.89 -15.51 7.23
CA VAL A 129 3.07 -16.77 7.97
C VAL A 129 4.03 -16.60 9.14
N VAL A 130 5.18 -15.96 8.91
CA VAL A 130 6.20 -15.69 9.95
C VAL A 130 5.62 -14.84 11.06
N ILE A 131 4.92 -13.76 10.71
CA ILE A 131 4.28 -12.85 11.67
C ILE A 131 3.15 -13.58 12.40
N ARG A 132 2.36 -14.44 11.73
CA ARG A 132 1.32 -15.26 12.37
C ARG A 132 1.87 -16.30 13.34
N HIS A 133 3.02 -16.90 13.08
CA HIS A 133 3.67 -17.77 14.07
C HIS A 133 4.23 -16.96 15.25
N ALA A 134 4.79 -15.77 15.01
CA ALA A 134 5.13 -14.82 16.07
C ALA A 134 3.88 -14.30 16.83
N LYS A 135 2.68 -14.33 16.21
CA LYS A 135 1.41 -14.07 16.90
C LYS A 135 1.10 -15.13 17.94
N TRP A 136 1.58 -16.38 17.88
CA TRP A 136 1.35 -17.33 18.98
C TRP A 136 2.06 -16.91 20.27
N LEU A 137 3.30 -16.42 20.15
CA LEU A 137 4.04 -15.80 21.25
C LEU A 137 3.36 -14.53 21.77
N ALA A 138 2.93 -13.64 20.86
CA ALA A 138 2.17 -12.46 21.24
C ALA A 138 0.78 -12.81 21.81
N PHE A 139 0.16 -13.92 21.40
CA PHE A 139 -1.13 -14.40 21.89
C PHE A 139 -1.02 -14.92 23.31
N PHE A 140 0.11 -15.50 23.74
CA PHE A 140 0.32 -15.76 25.17
C PHE A 140 0.41 -14.47 25.99
N GLY A 141 1.13 -13.46 25.48
CA GLY A 141 1.23 -12.15 26.12
C GLY A 141 -0.12 -11.41 26.16
N ASP A 142 -0.87 -11.41 25.06
CA ASP A 142 -2.17 -10.78 24.92
C ASP A 142 -3.23 -11.56 25.71
N LYS A 143 -3.18 -12.90 25.73
CA LYS A 143 -4.05 -13.71 26.60
C LYS A 143 -3.73 -13.47 28.07
N ALA A 144 -2.46 -13.31 28.47
CA ALA A 144 -2.11 -12.91 29.83
C ALA A 144 -2.61 -11.49 30.16
N TYR A 145 -2.51 -10.54 29.22
CA TYR A 145 -3.01 -9.16 29.38
C TYR A 145 -4.54 -9.08 29.41
N VAL A 146 -5.23 -9.78 28.52
CA VAL A 146 -6.70 -9.93 28.50
C VAL A 146 -7.17 -10.70 29.72
N THR A 147 -6.41 -11.70 30.20
CA THR A 147 -6.72 -12.39 31.47
C THR A 147 -6.54 -11.44 32.64
N ALA A 148 -5.49 -10.60 32.66
CA ALA A 148 -5.31 -9.57 33.67
C ALA A 148 -6.40 -8.48 33.59
N LEU A 149 -6.84 -8.12 32.38
CA LEU A 149 -7.93 -7.18 32.15
C LEU A 149 -9.29 -7.79 32.53
N ALA A 150 -9.50 -9.08 32.27
CA ALA A 150 -10.66 -9.84 32.70
C ALA A 150 -10.65 -10.04 34.22
N LEU A 151 -9.50 -10.29 34.84
CA LEU A 151 -9.33 -10.26 36.29
C LEU A 151 -9.70 -8.88 36.84
N ASN A 152 -9.21 -7.81 36.21
CA ASN A 152 -9.54 -6.43 36.57
C ASN A 152 -11.04 -6.14 36.34
N THR A 153 -11.65 -6.76 35.33
CA THR A 153 -13.09 -6.65 35.05
C THR A 153 -13.90 -7.42 36.07
N THR A 154 -13.46 -8.60 36.50
CA THR A 154 -14.05 -9.42 37.58
C THR A 154 -13.91 -8.71 38.92
N VAL A 155 -12.75 -8.09 39.20
CA VAL A 155 -12.54 -7.19 40.34
C VAL A 155 -13.48 -6.00 40.25
N ASN A 156 -13.68 -5.41 39.06
CA ASN A 156 -14.66 -4.35 38.85
C ASN A 156 -16.12 -4.84 38.92
N MET A 157 -16.39 -6.12 38.65
CA MET A 157 -17.70 -6.76 38.78
C MET A 157 -18.03 -7.01 40.26
N VAL A 158 -17.01 -7.40 41.04
CA VAL A 158 -17.06 -7.43 42.51
C VAL A 158 -17.23 -6.00 43.05
N ARG A 159 -16.54 -4.99 42.51
CA ARG A 159 -16.78 -3.56 42.81
C ARG A 159 -18.18 -3.07 42.43
N ARG A 160 -18.76 -3.58 41.35
CA ARG A 160 -20.17 -3.33 40.96
C ARG A 160 -21.14 -3.91 41.95
N ARG A 161 -20.88 -5.10 42.48
CA ARG A 161 -21.69 -5.72 43.55
C ARG A 161 -21.63 -4.94 44.87
N ILE A 162 -20.62 -4.10 45.07
CA ILE A 162 -20.53 -3.11 46.16
C ILE A 162 -20.79 -1.66 45.69
N GLY A 163 -21.41 -1.45 44.52
CA GLY A 163 -22.01 -0.17 44.13
C GLY A 163 -21.28 0.71 43.09
N LEU A 164 -20.27 0.24 42.34
CA LEU A 164 -19.53 1.08 41.37
C LEU A 164 -19.40 0.43 39.97
N THR A 165 -19.78 1.09 38.86
CA THR A 165 -19.88 0.53 37.49
C THR A 165 -18.81 0.97 36.46
N TYR A 166 -18.32 0.05 35.60
CA TYR A 166 -17.86 0.39 34.21
C TYR A 166 -17.60 -0.77 33.18
N TRP A 167 -17.97 -0.57 31.89
CA TRP A 167 -17.61 -1.36 30.68
C TRP A 167 -17.20 -0.36 29.59
N SER A 168 -16.14 -0.64 28.82
CA SER A 168 -15.52 0.37 27.96
C SER A 168 -15.35 -0.07 26.51
N LEU A 169 -16.15 0.50 25.62
CA LEU A 169 -15.88 0.51 24.18
C LEU A 169 -14.48 1.09 23.88
N SER A 170 -14.01 2.04 24.69
CA SER A 170 -12.67 2.63 24.55
C SER A 170 -11.55 1.61 24.84
N ALA A 171 -11.75 0.66 25.76
CA ALA A 171 -10.76 -0.39 26.03
C ALA A 171 -10.67 -1.39 24.87
N TRP A 172 -11.81 -1.75 24.26
CA TRP A 172 -11.85 -2.60 23.07
C TRP A 172 -11.20 -1.92 21.86
N ALA A 173 -11.52 -0.63 21.61
CA ALA A 173 -10.90 0.15 20.55
C ALA A 173 -9.38 0.28 20.77
N LYS A 174 -8.95 0.56 22.00
CA LYS A 174 -7.52 0.64 22.38
C LYS A 174 -6.79 -0.68 22.15
N LEU A 175 -7.42 -1.81 22.44
CA LEU A 175 -6.87 -3.14 22.16
C LEU A 175 -6.72 -3.38 20.65
N LYS A 176 -7.75 -3.07 19.86
CA LYS A 176 -7.69 -3.20 18.39
C LYS A 176 -6.60 -2.34 17.77
N VAL A 177 -6.48 -1.08 18.20
CA VAL A 177 -5.43 -0.16 17.75
C VAL A 177 -4.05 -0.70 18.12
N LYS A 178 -3.84 -1.13 19.38
CA LYS A 178 -2.55 -1.73 19.80
C LYS A 178 -2.17 -2.95 18.96
N ASN A 179 -3.12 -3.82 18.67
CA ASN A 179 -2.86 -5.03 17.89
C ASN A 179 -2.53 -4.69 16.42
N ALA A 180 -3.18 -3.69 15.84
CA ALA A 180 -2.85 -3.20 14.50
C ALA A 180 -1.44 -2.59 14.46
N VAL A 181 -1.10 -1.70 15.40
CA VAL A 181 0.24 -1.08 15.49
C VAL A 181 1.33 -2.13 15.70
N SER A 182 1.09 -3.12 16.57
CA SER A 182 2.04 -4.23 16.77
C SER A 182 2.17 -5.13 15.53
N PHE A 183 1.12 -5.28 14.74
CA PHE A 183 1.20 -6.00 13.47
C PHE A 183 2.05 -5.23 12.45
N ILE A 184 1.78 -3.93 12.28
CA ILE A 184 2.57 -3.06 11.38
C ILE A 184 4.05 -3.11 11.77
N GLY A 185 4.38 -2.88 13.05
CA GLY A 185 5.77 -2.87 13.51
C GLY A 185 6.51 -4.19 13.24
N ARG A 186 5.85 -5.35 13.45
CA ARG A 186 6.45 -6.67 13.15
C ARG A 186 6.61 -6.92 11.66
N PHE A 187 5.70 -6.37 10.84
CA PHE A 187 5.79 -6.47 9.38
C PHE A 187 6.98 -5.66 8.86
N GLU A 188 7.12 -4.42 9.33
CA GLU A 188 8.26 -3.56 9.03
C GLU A 188 9.59 -4.20 9.45
N GLU A 189 9.64 -4.79 10.65
CA GLU A 189 10.82 -5.49 11.17
C GLU A 189 11.18 -6.69 10.29
N ALA A 190 10.23 -7.56 9.96
CA ALA A 190 10.47 -8.74 9.14
C ALA A 190 11.00 -8.40 7.74
N LEU A 191 10.43 -7.37 7.08
CA LEU A 191 10.90 -6.91 5.77
C LEU A 191 12.25 -6.21 5.84
N SER A 192 12.50 -5.45 6.90
CA SER A 192 13.80 -4.82 7.13
C SER A 192 14.89 -5.86 7.36
N ASP A 193 14.58 -6.94 8.08
CA ASP A 193 15.51 -8.05 8.30
C ASP A 193 15.81 -8.80 7.00
N GLU A 194 14.81 -9.00 6.14
CA GLU A 194 15.02 -9.60 4.82
C GLU A 194 15.90 -8.71 3.92
N ALA A 195 15.64 -7.42 3.90
CA ALA A 195 16.47 -6.45 3.16
C ALA A 195 17.94 -6.53 3.61
N ARG A 196 18.16 -6.56 4.93
CA ARG A 196 19.49 -6.72 5.51
C ARG A 196 20.13 -8.05 5.12
N ARG A 197 19.37 -9.13 5.12
CA ARG A 197 19.83 -10.47 4.70
C ARG A 197 20.27 -10.50 3.24
N GLN A 198 19.58 -9.74 2.38
CA GLN A 198 19.96 -9.57 0.98
C GLN A 198 21.04 -8.50 0.74
N GLY A 199 21.51 -7.84 1.80
CA GLY A 199 22.55 -6.81 1.72
C GLY A 199 22.08 -5.50 1.08
N THR A 200 20.77 -5.24 1.05
CA THR A 200 20.21 -4.01 0.49
C THR A 200 20.16 -2.89 1.52
N HIS A 201 20.03 -1.65 1.03
CA HIS A 201 19.95 -0.44 1.85
C HIS A 201 18.49 -0.09 2.22
N GLY A 202 17.53 -0.68 1.51
CA GLY A 202 16.11 -0.45 1.72
C GLY A 202 15.24 -1.60 1.22
N VAL A 203 13.94 -1.48 1.50
CA VAL A 203 12.88 -2.36 1.00
C VAL A 203 11.68 -1.53 0.57
N ILE A 204 11.07 -1.89 -0.55
CA ILE A 204 9.87 -1.28 -1.11
C ILE A 204 8.80 -2.36 -1.23
N CYS A 205 7.66 -2.16 -0.58
CA CYS A 205 6.62 -3.19 -0.42
C CYS A 205 5.19 -2.63 -0.44
N GLY A 206 4.20 -3.55 -0.38
CA GLY A 206 2.76 -3.27 -0.30
C GLY A 206 2.10 -4.03 0.85
N HIS A 207 0.99 -4.73 0.56
CA HIS A 207 0.33 -5.76 1.38
C HIS A 207 -0.41 -5.30 2.65
N ILE A 208 0.14 -4.36 3.42
CA ILE A 208 -0.48 -3.90 4.67
C ILE A 208 -1.29 -2.60 4.53
N HIS A 209 -1.41 -2.05 3.31
CA HIS A 209 -2.22 -0.88 2.97
C HIS A 209 -1.88 0.37 3.81
N HIS A 210 -0.63 0.48 4.25
CA HIS A 210 -0.17 1.58 5.09
C HIS A 210 1.03 2.27 4.47
N ALA A 211 0.75 3.32 3.69
CA ALA A 211 1.78 4.12 3.04
C ALA A 211 2.75 4.72 4.08
N ALA A 212 4.03 4.42 3.93
CA ALA A 212 5.07 4.81 4.88
C ALA A 212 6.42 4.95 4.18
N SER A 213 7.29 5.80 4.74
CA SER A 213 8.67 5.97 4.28
C SER A 213 9.51 6.49 5.44
N HIS A 214 10.35 5.61 6.01
CA HIS A 214 11.18 5.93 7.15
C HIS A 214 12.35 4.96 7.30
N MET A 215 13.34 5.35 8.10
CA MET A 215 14.44 4.47 8.46
C MET A 215 14.04 3.59 9.64
N THR A 216 14.16 2.28 9.47
CA THR A 216 13.90 1.26 10.50
C THR A 216 15.09 0.31 10.57
N HIS A 217 15.72 0.21 11.74
CA HIS A 217 16.87 -0.69 11.98
C HIS A 217 18.00 -0.55 10.92
N GLY A 218 18.27 0.67 10.45
CA GLY A 218 19.29 0.96 9.44
C GLY A 218 18.89 0.65 7.99
N ILE A 219 17.65 0.22 7.76
CA ILE A 219 17.07 -0.05 6.45
C ILE A 219 16.04 1.04 6.13
N HIS A 220 16.04 1.54 4.91
CA HIS A 220 14.99 2.44 4.43
C HIS A 220 13.75 1.61 4.08
N TYR A 221 12.74 1.64 4.95
CA TYR A 221 11.47 0.95 4.74
C TYR A 221 10.51 1.87 3.99
N ILE A 222 9.97 1.39 2.87
CA ILE A 222 9.00 2.10 2.07
C ILE A 222 7.81 1.17 1.79
N ASN A 223 6.60 1.65 2.08
CA ASN A 223 5.36 0.98 1.72
C ASN A 223 4.54 1.89 0.81
N THR A 224 4.05 1.35 -0.29
CA THR A 224 3.30 2.10 -1.32
C THR A 224 1.88 2.46 -0.92
N GLY A 225 1.33 1.84 0.13
CA GLY A 225 -0.08 1.96 0.50
C GLY A 225 -0.94 1.13 -0.44
N ASP A 226 -2.01 1.73 -0.98
CA ASP A 226 -3.02 1.01 -1.75
C ASP A 226 -3.88 1.96 -2.62
N TRP A 227 -4.67 1.40 -3.54
CA TRP A 227 -5.65 2.15 -4.35
C TRP A 227 -7.10 1.81 -4.00
N VAL A 228 -7.38 1.62 -2.70
CA VAL A 228 -8.71 1.37 -2.14
C VAL A 228 -9.09 2.47 -1.13
N GLU A 229 -8.18 2.77 -0.20
CA GLU A 229 -8.32 3.75 0.89
C GLU A 229 -7.30 4.88 0.76
N SER A 230 -6.00 4.57 0.68
CA SER A 230 -4.94 5.60 0.75
C SER A 230 -4.72 6.36 -0.57
N CYS A 231 -4.93 5.69 -1.71
CA CYS A 231 -4.69 6.16 -3.07
C CYS A 231 -3.29 6.78 -3.22
N THR A 232 -2.29 5.99 -2.85
CA THR A 232 -0.89 6.39 -2.85
C THR A 232 -0.06 5.58 -3.86
N ALA A 233 1.04 6.18 -4.30
CA ALA A 233 2.12 5.50 -5.00
C ALA A 233 3.45 6.05 -4.50
N VAL A 234 4.53 5.32 -4.74
CA VAL A 234 5.89 5.83 -4.47
C VAL A 234 6.57 6.16 -5.79
N ALA A 235 7.25 7.30 -5.82
CA ALA A 235 8.07 7.71 -6.94
C ALA A 235 9.53 7.87 -6.51
N GLU A 236 10.45 7.39 -7.34
CA GLU A 236 11.86 7.73 -7.26
C GLU A 236 12.16 8.83 -8.30
N HIS A 237 12.68 9.95 -7.81
CA HIS A 237 13.14 11.06 -8.65
C HIS A 237 14.50 10.73 -9.30
N HIS A 238 14.88 11.52 -10.31
CA HIS A 238 16.15 11.34 -11.03
C HIS A 238 17.39 11.59 -10.17
N ASP A 239 17.25 12.24 -9.01
CA ASP A 239 18.30 12.45 -8.02
C ASP A 239 18.38 11.31 -6.98
N GLY A 240 17.49 10.31 -7.06
CA GLY A 240 17.43 9.16 -6.16
C GLY A 240 16.57 9.38 -4.91
N THR A 241 15.93 10.55 -4.78
CA THR A 241 14.99 10.79 -3.68
C THR A 241 13.67 10.06 -3.90
N PHE A 242 13.06 9.57 -2.81
CA PHE A 242 11.76 8.88 -2.83
C PHE A 242 10.65 9.79 -2.29
N GLU A 243 9.52 9.85 -3.00
CA GLU A 243 8.30 10.58 -2.61
C GLU A 243 7.12 9.60 -2.50
N VAL A 244 6.44 9.57 -1.35
CA VAL A 244 5.11 8.97 -1.24
C VAL A 244 4.09 9.97 -1.75
N ILE A 245 3.50 9.70 -2.91
CA ILE A 245 2.52 10.57 -3.55
C ILE A 245 1.13 10.14 -3.11
N ARG A 246 0.41 11.00 -2.37
CA ARG A 246 -1.02 10.84 -2.13
C ARG A 246 -1.83 11.60 -3.17
N TRP A 247 -2.68 10.91 -3.92
CA TRP A 247 -3.37 11.50 -5.07
C TRP A 247 -4.72 12.17 -4.73
N VAL A 248 -5.39 11.75 -3.65
CA VAL A 248 -6.71 12.29 -3.26
C VAL A 248 -6.64 13.80 -2.94
N GLU A 249 -5.61 14.23 -2.21
CA GLU A 249 -5.45 15.64 -1.81
C GLU A 249 -5.22 16.56 -3.01
N ARG A 250 -4.55 16.06 -4.06
CA ARG A 250 -4.32 16.81 -5.31
C ARG A 250 -5.55 16.87 -6.22
N ALA A 251 -6.49 15.94 -6.08
CA ALA A 251 -7.76 15.97 -6.83
C ALA A 251 -8.78 16.93 -6.20
N VAL A 252 -8.84 17.00 -4.87
CA VAL A 252 -9.80 17.86 -4.15
C VAL A 252 -9.48 19.35 -4.30
N SER A 253 -8.19 19.74 -4.32
CA SER A 253 -7.77 21.13 -4.54
C SER A 253 -8.27 21.72 -5.88
N GLU A 254 -8.56 20.88 -6.87
CA GLU A 254 -9.09 21.29 -8.18
C GLU A 254 -10.62 21.46 -8.16
N THR A 255 -11.33 20.71 -7.32
CA THR A 255 -12.81 20.70 -7.30
C THR A 255 -13.37 21.88 -6.49
N SER A 256 -12.60 22.43 -5.55
CA SER A 256 -12.98 23.60 -4.74
C SER A 256 -12.78 24.96 -5.42
N ALA A 257 -12.20 25.01 -6.62
CA ALA A 257 -12.09 26.24 -7.40
C ALA A 257 -13.41 26.51 -8.16
N GLY A 258 -14.41 27.03 -7.46
CA GLY A 258 -15.69 27.45 -8.04
C GLY A 258 -15.56 28.59 -9.06
N PRO A 259 -16.56 28.80 -9.94
CA PRO A 259 -16.48 29.80 -11.00
C PRO A 259 -16.35 31.20 -10.41
N ALA A 260 -15.36 31.95 -10.89
CA ALA A 260 -15.24 33.37 -10.59
C ALA A 260 -16.53 34.09 -11.01
N GLN A 261 -17.22 34.71 -10.06
CA GLN A 261 -18.37 35.56 -10.34
C GLN A 261 -17.91 36.71 -11.23
N GLU A 262 -18.38 36.74 -12.48
CA GLU A 262 -18.31 37.91 -13.34
C GLU A 262 -19.09 39.04 -12.68
N GLN A 263 -18.41 40.15 -12.38
CA GLN A 263 -19.05 41.39 -11.97
C GLN A 263 -19.77 41.99 -13.18
N PRO A 264 -21.03 42.45 -13.05
CA PRO A 264 -21.71 43.11 -14.14
C PRO A 264 -21.08 44.48 -14.37
N VAL A 265 -20.71 44.75 -15.63
CA VAL A 265 -20.32 46.07 -16.11
C VAL A 265 -21.57 46.97 -16.09
N ALA A 266 -21.55 48.00 -15.25
CA ALA A 266 -22.57 49.04 -15.25
C ALA A 266 -22.39 49.96 -16.47
N ALA A 267 -23.49 50.22 -17.18
CA ALA A 267 -23.61 51.25 -18.21
C ALA A 267 -23.98 52.60 -17.57
#